data_AF-A0A8T3YI61-F1
#
_entry.id   AF-A0A8T3YI61-F1
#
_cell.length_a   1.000
_cell.length_b   1.000
_cell.length_c   1.000
_cell.angle_alpha   90.00
_cell.angle_beta   90.00
_cell.angle_gamma   90.00
#
_symmetry.space_group_name_H-M   'P 1'
#
loop_
_entity.id
_entity.type
_entity.pdbx_description
1 polymer ?
#
loop_
_entity_poly.entity_id
_entity_poly.type
_entity_poly.pdbx_seq_one_letter_code
_entity_poly.pdbx_strand_id
1 'polypeptide(L)'
;MAHRIEVSAKAGFPDPVASGILRFAQSEGMSVDGVRRIRVYTIDHDLPPATLDRLARELFADPVVEVAAVDRPLADASDFSHLIEVGFQPGVMDTDAMVAQDAMALLGVPLGNGGAVYTSAQVILQGRGLTKEAADALAREYLANDNIQRWTVTDAAAFKEGRHAYAPPRVVITREPRVETVSLALDDPALVRLSKERSLALSLAEMHAIRDYFAGDAVLARRTGVGLPSHPTDAELEVFAQTWSEHCSHKIFNAQVTYRESPGKEPQVIASLFDT
;
A
#
# COMPACT_ATOMS: atom_id res chain seq x y z
N MET A 1 -9.80 2.13 -22.78
CA MET A 1 -9.78 3.44 -22.10
C MET A 1 -10.04 3.21 -20.62
N ALA A 2 -9.79 4.17 -19.72
CA ALA A 2 -10.21 4.04 -18.32
C ALA A 2 -11.56 4.73 -18.11
N HIS A 3 -12.49 4.08 -17.42
CA HIS A 3 -13.82 4.60 -17.09
C HIS A 3 -13.94 4.86 -15.59
N ARG A 4 -14.78 5.81 -15.21
CA ARG A 4 -15.01 6.18 -13.81
C ARG A 4 -16.48 6.04 -13.45
N ILE A 5 -16.74 5.33 -12.36
CA ILE A 5 -18.06 5.23 -11.76
C ILE A 5 -18.00 5.92 -10.40
N GLU A 6 -18.66 7.07 -10.28
CA GLU A 6 -18.80 7.81 -9.03
C GLU A 6 -20.09 7.42 -8.34
N VAL A 7 -20.05 7.18 -7.03
CA VAL A 7 -21.19 6.75 -6.20
C VAL A 7 -21.28 7.61 -4.96
N SER A 8 -22.45 8.17 -4.67
CA SER A 8 -22.69 8.99 -3.49
C SER A 8 -24.07 8.71 -2.89
N ALA A 9 -24.25 9.03 -1.62
CA ALA A 9 -25.57 8.99 -0.98
C ALA A 9 -26.53 9.96 -1.70
N LYS A 10 -27.79 9.55 -1.87
CA LYS A 10 -28.84 10.43 -2.38
C LYS A 10 -29.07 11.59 -1.41
N ALA A 11 -29.54 12.72 -1.96
CA ALA A 11 -29.95 13.85 -1.13
C ALA A 11 -30.98 13.43 -0.06
N GLY A 12 -30.74 13.83 1.18
CA GLY A 12 -31.58 13.47 2.33
C GLY A 12 -31.21 12.17 3.04
N PHE A 13 -30.30 11.35 2.50
CA PHE A 13 -29.74 10.20 3.20
C PHE A 13 -28.43 10.58 3.92
N PRO A 14 -28.19 10.08 5.14
CA PRO A 14 -26.98 10.38 5.88
C PRO A 14 -25.77 9.61 5.32
N ASP A 15 -24.60 10.26 5.29
CA ASP A 15 -23.29 9.59 5.20
C ASP A 15 -22.55 9.77 6.54
N PRO A 16 -22.47 8.72 7.38
CA PRO A 16 -21.80 8.78 8.68
C PRO A 16 -20.31 9.13 8.58
N VAL A 17 -19.63 8.72 7.50
CA VAL A 17 -18.21 9.01 7.27
C VAL A 17 -18.03 10.49 6.97
N ALA A 18 -18.83 11.04 6.06
CA ALA A 18 -18.82 12.48 5.76
C ALA A 18 -19.14 13.32 7.02
N SER A 19 -20.08 12.84 7.84
CA SER A 19 -20.42 13.48 9.12
C SER A 19 -19.26 13.44 10.12
N GLY A 20 -18.47 12.36 10.13
CA GLY A 20 -17.25 12.25 10.93
C GLY A 20 -16.18 13.25 10.50
N ILE A 21 -15.94 13.35 9.19
CA ILE A 21 -14.99 14.30 8.60
C ILE A 21 -15.39 15.75 8.93
N LEU A 22 -16.67 16.09 8.79
CA LEU A 22 -17.18 17.43 9.13
C LEU A 22 -16.90 17.77 10.60
N ARG A 23 -17.21 16.86 11.53
CA ARG A 23 -16.96 17.08 12.96
C ARG A 23 -15.49 17.27 13.28
N PHE A 24 -14.62 16.47 12.65
CA PHE A 24 -13.17 16.60 12.83
C PHE A 24 -12.67 17.94 12.27
N ALA A 25 -13.04 18.30 11.04
CA ALA A 25 -12.63 19.58 10.46
C ALA A 25 -13.07 20.78 11.32
N GLN A 26 -14.28 20.73 11.87
CA GLN A 26 -14.79 21.76 12.78
C GLN A 26 -14.04 21.78 14.13
N SER A 27 -13.63 20.63 14.68
CA SER A 27 -12.84 20.59 15.92
C SER A 27 -11.44 21.16 15.74
N GLU A 28 -10.87 21.05 14.53
CA GLU A 28 -9.60 21.69 14.14
C GLU A 28 -9.78 23.18 13.77
N GLY A 29 -10.97 23.75 13.97
CA GLY A 29 -11.25 25.16 13.73
C GLY A 29 -11.41 25.55 12.26
N MET A 30 -11.58 24.58 11.35
CA MET A 30 -11.85 24.88 9.94
C MET A 30 -13.27 25.38 9.74
N SER A 31 -13.44 26.43 8.92
CA SER A 31 -14.74 26.97 8.52
C SER A 31 -15.43 26.10 7.45
N VAL A 32 -15.80 24.87 7.82
CA VAL A 32 -16.53 23.91 6.97
C VAL A 32 -18.00 23.86 7.42
N ASP A 33 -18.90 24.20 6.49
CA ASP A 33 -20.35 24.20 6.68
C ASP A 33 -20.97 22.84 6.29
N GLY A 34 -20.31 22.10 5.39
CA GLY A 34 -20.81 20.83 4.89
C GLY A 34 -19.70 19.97 4.27
N VAL A 35 -19.88 18.65 4.38
CA VAL A 35 -19.02 17.66 3.73
C VAL A 35 -19.90 16.66 3.01
N ARG A 36 -19.56 16.35 1.75
CA ARG A 36 -20.07 15.16 1.06
C ARG A 36 -18.93 14.22 0.72
N ARG A 37 -19.25 12.93 0.60
CA ARG A 37 -18.32 11.92 0.14
C ARG A 37 -18.84 11.28 -1.15
N ILE A 38 -17.93 11.02 -2.07
CA ILE A 38 -18.19 10.29 -3.30
C ILE A 38 -17.16 9.15 -3.35
N ARG A 39 -17.64 7.91 -3.44
CA ARG A 39 -16.80 6.75 -3.73
C ARG A 39 -16.57 6.69 -5.23
N VAL A 40 -15.35 6.37 -5.65
CA VAL A 40 -14.97 6.34 -7.06
C VAL A 40 -14.38 4.98 -7.37
N TYR A 41 -14.92 4.34 -8.39
CA TYR A 41 -14.38 3.13 -8.99
C TYR A 41 -13.85 3.46 -10.37
N THR A 42 -12.53 3.41 -10.53
CA THR A 42 -11.85 3.61 -11.82
C THR A 42 -11.59 2.25 -12.45
N ILE A 43 -12.31 1.92 -13.51
CA ILE A 43 -12.15 0.68 -14.27
C ILE A 43 -11.20 0.96 -15.43
N ASP A 44 -9.97 0.49 -15.31
CA ASP A 44 -8.93 0.63 -16.32
C ASP A 44 -9.02 -0.48 -17.37
N HIS A 45 -10.15 -0.52 -18.07
CA HIS A 45 -10.40 -1.43 -19.19
C HIS A 45 -11.47 -0.82 -20.08
N ASP A 46 -11.34 -0.97 -21.40
CA ASP A 46 -12.38 -0.54 -22.34
C ASP A 46 -13.65 -1.38 -22.17
N LEU A 47 -14.78 -0.75 -21.83
CA LEU A 47 -16.06 -1.45 -21.66
C LEU A 47 -17.18 -0.72 -22.42
N PRO A 48 -18.16 -1.47 -22.98
CA PRO A 48 -19.32 -0.84 -23.61
C PRO A 48 -20.11 0.02 -22.61
N PRO A 49 -20.68 1.18 -23.03
CA PRO A 49 -21.48 2.03 -22.15
C PRO A 49 -22.63 1.29 -21.44
N ALA A 50 -23.31 0.38 -22.15
CA ALA A 50 -24.38 -0.44 -21.57
C ALA A 50 -23.89 -1.34 -20.42
N THR A 51 -22.66 -1.84 -20.50
CA THR A 51 -22.04 -2.64 -19.44
C THR A 51 -21.72 -1.77 -18.23
N LEU A 52 -21.14 -0.58 -18.45
CA LEU A 52 -20.84 0.37 -17.38
C LEU A 52 -22.09 0.83 -16.64
N ASP A 53 -23.16 1.15 -17.38
CA ASP A 53 -24.46 1.52 -16.81
C ASP A 53 -25.07 0.38 -15.97
N ARG A 54 -24.91 -0.87 -16.43
CA ARG A 54 -25.36 -2.05 -15.67
C ARG A 54 -24.57 -2.20 -14.38
N LEU A 55 -23.24 -2.17 -14.46
CA LEU A 55 -22.37 -2.28 -13.28
C LEU A 55 -22.65 -1.17 -12.26
N ALA A 56 -22.86 0.07 -12.71
CA ALA A 56 -23.20 1.19 -11.85
C ALA A 56 -24.49 0.95 -11.04
N ARG A 57 -25.50 0.30 -11.64
CA ARG A 57 -26.81 0.05 -11.02
C ARG A 57 -26.90 -1.24 -10.22
N GLU A 58 -26.25 -2.30 -10.69
CA GLU A 58 -26.40 -3.66 -10.15
C GLU A 58 -25.29 -4.02 -9.16
N LEU A 59 -24.12 -3.36 -9.25
CA LEU A 59 -22.95 -3.69 -8.43
C LEU A 59 -22.51 -2.53 -7.52
N PHE A 60 -22.26 -1.36 -8.09
CA PHE A 60 -21.52 -0.31 -7.37
C PHE A 60 -22.36 0.57 -6.45
N ALA A 61 -23.63 0.80 -6.78
CA ALA A 61 -24.51 1.64 -6.01
C ALA A 61 -25.73 0.89 -5.48
N ASP A 62 -26.10 1.17 -4.23
CA ASP A 62 -27.38 0.76 -3.69
C ASP A 62 -28.51 1.60 -4.33
N PRO A 63 -29.47 1.00 -5.06
CA PRO A 63 -30.51 1.74 -5.75
C PRO A 63 -31.51 2.43 -4.81
N VAL A 64 -31.54 2.10 -3.53
CA VAL A 64 -32.43 2.71 -2.52
C VAL A 64 -31.82 4.01 -2.01
N VAL A 65 -30.57 3.98 -1.58
CA VAL A 65 -29.96 5.09 -0.82
C VAL A 65 -28.83 5.81 -1.57
N GLU A 66 -28.39 5.32 -2.73
CA GLU A 66 -27.27 5.90 -3.48
C GLU A 66 -27.62 6.25 -4.92
N VAL A 67 -26.79 7.11 -5.49
CA VAL A 67 -26.80 7.49 -6.90
C VAL A 67 -25.42 7.24 -7.49
N ALA A 68 -25.38 6.74 -8.72
CA ALA A 68 -24.17 6.56 -9.48
C ALA A 68 -24.12 7.46 -10.72
N ALA A 69 -22.91 7.82 -11.14
CA ALA A 69 -22.65 8.44 -12.42
C ALA A 69 -21.47 7.76 -13.12
N VAL A 70 -21.61 7.50 -14.42
CA VAL A 70 -20.58 6.92 -15.29
C VAL A 70 -19.95 8.04 -16.11
N ASP A 71 -18.61 8.13 -16.09
CA ASP A 71 -17.77 9.04 -16.88
C ASP A 71 -18.17 10.53 -16.80
N ARG A 72 -18.79 10.92 -15.67
CA ARG A 72 -19.13 12.31 -15.36
C ARG A 72 -19.12 12.50 -13.84
N PRO A 73 -18.77 13.71 -13.35
CA PRO A 73 -18.74 13.96 -11.93
C PRO A 73 -20.14 14.01 -11.29
N LEU A 74 -20.22 13.55 -10.05
CA LEU A 74 -21.35 13.80 -9.13
C LEU A 74 -21.16 15.09 -8.30
N ALA A 75 -19.95 15.65 -8.27
CA ALA A 75 -19.70 16.97 -7.72
C ALA A 75 -20.09 18.08 -8.70
N ASP A 76 -20.67 19.16 -8.18
CA ASP A 76 -20.97 20.38 -8.95
C ASP A 76 -20.13 21.54 -8.39
N ALA A 77 -19.35 22.22 -9.21
CA ALA A 77 -18.50 23.30 -8.74
C ALA A 77 -19.24 24.57 -8.28
N SER A 78 -20.57 24.60 -8.32
CA SER A 78 -21.39 25.58 -7.59
C SER A 78 -21.68 25.15 -6.14
N ASP A 79 -21.43 23.89 -5.80
CA ASP A 79 -21.80 23.27 -4.52
C ASP A 79 -20.65 23.20 -3.50
N PHE A 80 -19.40 23.49 -3.88
CA PHE A 80 -18.23 23.30 -3.02
C PHE A 80 -17.15 24.37 -3.18
N SER A 81 -16.22 24.41 -2.23
CA SER A 81 -15.03 25.27 -2.28
C SER A 81 -13.77 24.49 -2.68
N HIS A 82 -13.55 23.34 -2.03
CA HIS A 82 -12.46 22.42 -2.37
C HIS A 82 -12.95 20.97 -2.45
N LEU A 83 -12.37 20.21 -3.38
CA LEU A 83 -12.52 18.76 -3.52
C LEU A 83 -11.18 18.12 -3.21
N ILE A 84 -11.16 17.16 -2.29
CA ILE A 84 -10.00 16.33 -1.99
C ILE A 84 -10.29 14.94 -2.54
N GLU A 85 -9.51 14.45 -3.51
CA GLU A 85 -9.60 13.05 -3.96
C GLU A 85 -8.43 12.26 -3.38
N VAL A 86 -8.74 11.23 -2.59
CA VAL A 86 -7.77 10.33 -1.93
C VAL A 86 -7.88 8.95 -2.55
N GLY A 87 -6.75 8.35 -2.91
CA GLY A 87 -6.68 7.00 -3.45
C GLY A 87 -5.31 6.39 -3.19
N PHE A 88 -5.15 5.10 -3.51
CA PHE A 88 -3.91 4.39 -3.23
C PHE A 88 -2.75 4.84 -4.14
N GLN A 89 -1.53 4.74 -3.60
CA GLN A 89 -0.30 4.86 -4.38
C GLN A 89 -0.17 3.66 -5.35
N PRO A 90 0.49 3.83 -6.51
CA PRO A 90 0.78 2.71 -7.40
C PRO A 90 1.50 1.57 -6.67
N GLY A 91 0.97 0.34 -6.80
CA GLY A 91 1.57 -0.86 -6.23
C GLY A 91 1.11 -1.18 -4.82
N VAL A 92 0.32 -0.31 -4.20
CA VAL A 92 -0.37 -0.63 -2.95
C VAL A 92 -1.57 -1.53 -3.25
N MET A 93 -1.78 -2.51 -2.38
CA MET A 93 -2.91 -3.42 -2.48
C MET A 93 -4.21 -2.69 -2.14
N ASP A 94 -5.12 -2.65 -3.10
CA ASP A 94 -6.47 -2.08 -2.96
C ASP A 94 -7.48 -3.22 -2.84
N THR A 95 -7.89 -3.54 -1.61
CA THR A 95 -8.79 -4.67 -1.33
C THR A 95 -10.19 -4.45 -1.90
N ASP A 96 -10.69 -3.21 -1.87
CA ASP A 96 -12.03 -2.88 -2.36
C ASP A 96 -12.07 -3.01 -3.89
N ALA A 97 -11.01 -2.60 -4.58
CA ALA A 97 -10.86 -2.82 -6.01
C ALA A 97 -10.82 -4.31 -6.39
N MET A 98 -10.08 -5.12 -5.63
CA MET A 98 -10.01 -6.57 -5.86
C MET A 98 -11.40 -7.22 -5.71
N VAL A 99 -12.13 -6.87 -4.64
CA VAL A 99 -13.50 -7.36 -4.43
C VAL A 99 -14.44 -6.89 -5.54
N ALA A 100 -14.33 -5.63 -5.97
CA ALA A 100 -15.10 -5.11 -7.09
C ALA A 100 -14.83 -5.89 -8.38
N GLN A 101 -13.56 -6.20 -8.67
CA GLN A 101 -13.16 -6.96 -9.84
C GLN A 101 -13.70 -8.40 -9.81
N ASP A 102 -13.65 -9.07 -8.65
CA ASP A 102 -14.24 -10.39 -8.47
C ASP A 102 -15.76 -10.36 -8.67
N ALA A 103 -16.44 -9.36 -8.11
CA ALA A 103 -17.88 -9.20 -8.28
C ALA A 103 -18.27 -8.88 -9.73
N MET A 104 -17.47 -8.09 -10.45
CA MET A 104 -17.65 -7.87 -11.89
C MET A 104 -17.54 -9.18 -12.68
N ALA A 105 -16.57 -10.04 -12.34
CA ALA A 105 -16.42 -11.34 -12.98
C ALA A 105 -17.64 -12.24 -12.73
N LEU A 106 -18.20 -12.25 -11.51
CA LEU A 106 -19.43 -12.98 -11.19
C LEU A 106 -20.65 -12.49 -11.99
N LEU A 107 -20.69 -11.21 -12.37
CA LEU A 107 -21.71 -10.63 -13.26
C LEU A 107 -21.41 -10.81 -14.76
N GLY A 108 -20.43 -11.66 -15.10
CA GLY A 108 -20.05 -11.96 -16.47
C GLY A 108 -19.24 -10.85 -17.15
N VAL A 109 -18.54 -10.00 -16.38
CA VAL A 109 -17.65 -8.94 -16.89
C VAL A 109 -16.22 -9.14 -16.35
N PRO A 110 -15.53 -10.24 -16.71
CA PRO A 110 -14.15 -10.43 -16.30
C PRO A 110 -13.21 -9.46 -17.03
N LEU A 111 -12.27 -8.85 -16.31
CA LEU A 111 -11.29 -7.91 -16.88
C LEU A 111 -10.02 -8.59 -17.45
N GLY A 112 -9.80 -9.86 -17.12
CA GLY A 112 -8.61 -10.60 -17.54
C GLY A 112 -7.30 -10.00 -17.02
N ASN A 113 -6.17 -10.36 -17.64
CA ASN A 113 -4.82 -9.99 -17.17
C ASN A 113 -4.41 -8.54 -17.53
N GLY A 114 -5.24 -7.80 -18.26
CA GLY A 114 -4.93 -6.47 -18.77
C GLY A 114 -5.80 -5.35 -18.22
N GLY A 115 -6.86 -5.67 -17.47
CA GLY A 115 -7.72 -4.68 -16.83
C GLY A 115 -7.61 -4.72 -15.32
N ALA A 116 -7.78 -3.56 -14.70
CA ALA A 116 -7.76 -3.41 -13.25
C ALA A 116 -8.90 -2.47 -12.82
N VAL A 117 -9.34 -2.65 -11.57
CA VAL A 117 -10.16 -1.66 -10.88
C VAL A 117 -9.26 -0.92 -9.88
N TYR A 118 -9.56 0.34 -9.63
CA TYR A 118 -8.93 1.14 -8.58
C TYR A 118 -10.00 1.92 -7.83
N THR A 119 -9.85 2.05 -6.52
CA THR A 119 -10.76 2.85 -5.69
C THR A 119 -10.11 4.16 -5.26
N SER A 120 -10.94 5.19 -5.19
CA SER A 120 -10.64 6.46 -4.54
C SER A 120 -11.89 7.01 -3.87
N ALA A 121 -11.73 8.00 -3.01
CA ALA A 121 -12.81 8.74 -2.38
C ALA A 121 -12.60 10.23 -2.59
N GLN A 122 -13.62 10.92 -3.09
CA GLN A 122 -13.67 12.37 -3.09
C GLN A 122 -14.38 12.86 -1.84
N VAL A 123 -13.78 13.84 -1.18
CA VAL A 123 -14.34 14.59 -0.06
C VAL A 123 -14.60 16.00 -0.55
N ILE A 124 -15.88 16.35 -0.62
CA ILE A 124 -16.38 17.63 -1.12
C ILE A 124 -16.57 18.55 0.08
N LEU A 125 -15.76 19.60 0.17
CA LEU A 125 -15.79 20.56 1.28
C LEU A 125 -16.57 21.81 0.89
N GLN A 126 -17.62 22.09 1.65
CA GLN A 126 -18.46 23.27 1.52
C GLN A 126 -18.15 24.20 2.68
N GLY A 127 -17.76 25.44 2.42
CA GLY A 127 -17.46 26.39 3.49
C GLY A 127 -16.86 27.68 2.98
N ARG A 128 -17.34 28.82 3.48
CA ARG A 128 -16.80 30.12 3.09
C ARG A 128 -15.42 30.34 3.71
N GLY A 129 -14.46 30.75 2.88
CA GLY A 129 -13.11 31.08 3.34
C GLY A 129 -12.22 29.86 3.58
N LEU A 130 -12.62 28.66 3.15
CA LEU A 130 -11.72 27.52 3.09
C LEU A 130 -10.59 27.81 2.13
N THR A 131 -9.35 27.56 2.56
CA THR A 131 -8.16 27.67 1.72
C THR A 131 -7.70 26.30 1.25
N LYS A 132 -6.90 26.29 0.19
CA LYS A 132 -6.31 25.05 -0.33
C LYS A 132 -5.37 24.41 0.69
N GLU A 133 -4.63 25.22 1.44
CA GLU A 133 -3.69 24.78 2.47
C GLU A 133 -4.42 24.07 3.61
N ALA A 134 -5.58 24.58 4.02
CA ALA A 134 -6.38 23.94 5.06
C ALA A 134 -6.99 22.60 4.58
N ALA A 135 -7.43 22.54 3.32
CA ALA A 135 -7.90 21.29 2.72
C ALA A 135 -6.77 20.25 2.58
N ASP A 136 -5.56 20.70 2.22
CA ASP A 136 -4.37 19.84 2.13
C ASP A 136 -3.95 19.30 3.50
N ALA A 137 -3.95 20.14 4.53
CA ALA A 137 -3.68 19.72 5.91
C ALA A 137 -4.70 18.67 6.38
N LEU A 138 -6.00 18.89 6.15
CA LEU A 138 -7.05 17.90 6.46
C LEU A 138 -6.81 16.57 5.74
N ALA A 139 -6.39 16.62 4.48
CA ALA A 139 -6.07 15.41 3.72
C ALA A 139 -4.92 14.64 4.37
N ARG A 140 -3.82 15.33 4.67
CA ARG A 140 -2.60 14.74 5.22
C ARG A 140 -2.74 14.22 6.65
N GLU A 141 -3.49 14.93 7.48
CA GLU A 141 -3.55 14.65 8.93
C GLU A 141 -4.68 13.69 9.30
N TYR A 142 -5.72 13.59 8.46
CA TYR A 142 -6.92 12.82 8.81
C TYR A 142 -7.44 11.90 7.70
N LEU A 143 -7.43 12.34 6.44
CA LEU A 143 -8.09 11.57 5.37
C LEU A 143 -7.19 10.50 4.72
N ALA A 144 -5.88 10.70 4.73
CA ALA A 144 -4.93 9.86 4.00
C ALA A 144 -3.76 9.42 4.88
N ASN A 145 -3.29 8.19 4.64
CA ASN A 145 -1.98 7.72 5.09
C ASN A 145 -0.98 7.86 3.93
N ASP A 146 -0.07 8.82 4.02
CA ASP A 146 0.89 9.16 2.96
C ASP A 146 1.86 8.04 2.58
N ASN A 147 2.04 7.02 3.44
CA ASN A 147 2.83 5.84 3.11
C ASN A 147 2.17 4.95 2.04
N ILE A 148 0.83 4.99 1.93
CA ILE A 148 0.06 4.07 1.09
C ILE A 148 -0.95 4.77 0.17
N GLN A 149 -1.26 6.03 0.43
CA GLN A 149 -2.24 6.81 -0.31
C GLN A 149 -1.62 8.11 -0.84
N ARG A 150 -2.29 8.68 -1.84
CA ARG A 150 -2.01 9.98 -2.42
C ARG A 150 -3.30 10.74 -2.55
N TRP A 151 -3.21 12.06 -2.54
CA TRP A 151 -4.37 12.91 -2.73
C TRP A 151 -4.10 14.07 -3.69
N THR A 152 -5.19 14.64 -4.19
CA THR A 152 -5.19 15.90 -4.94
C THR A 152 -6.22 16.84 -4.33
N VAL A 153 -5.88 18.11 -4.21
CA VAL A 153 -6.80 19.17 -3.79
C VAL A 153 -7.12 20.07 -4.97
N THR A 154 -8.39 20.14 -5.35
CA THR A 154 -8.89 20.92 -6.48
C THR A 154 -9.94 21.92 -5.99
N ASP A 155 -9.72 23.21 -6.28
CA ASP A 155 -10.70 24.25 -6.00
C ASP A 155 -11.83 24.27 -7.05
N ALA A 156 -12.94 24.92 -6.72
CA ALA A 156 -14.11 24.99 -7.60
C ALA A 156 -13.83 25.63 -8.98
N ALA A 157 -12.88 26.57 -9.08
CA ALA A 157 -12.55 27.21 -10.36
C ALA A 157 -11.78 26.24 -11.27
N ALA A 158 -10.75 25.59 -10.74
CA ALA A 158 -9.99 24.55 -11.43
C ALA A 158 -10.89 23.37 -11.83
N PHE A 159 -11.86 22.99 -10.98
CA PHE A 159 -12.82 21.96 -11.33
C PHE A 159 -13.68 22.31 -12.54
N LYS A 160 -14.22 23.55 -12.63
CA LYS A 160 -15.01 24.03 -13.77
C LYS A 160 -14.22 24.01 -15.08
N GLU A 161 -12.93 24.21 -15.02
CA GLU A 161 -12.01 24.13 -16.15
C GLU A 161 -11.63 22.68 -16.53
N GLY A 162 -12.20 21.67 -15.85
CA GLY A 162 -11.89 20.27 -16.08
C GLY A 162 -10.58 19.80 -15.44
N ARG A 163 -9.94 20.61 -14.58
CA ARG A 163 -8.66 20.29 -13.92
C ARG A 163 -8.88 19.48 -12.63
N HIS A 164 -9.64 18.39 -12.74
CA HIS A 164 -9.95 17.46 -11.65
C HIS A 164 -9.66 16.01 -12.02
N ALA A 165 -8.83 15.78 -13.04
CA ALA A 165 -8.46 14.44 -13.47
C ALA A 165 -7.63 13.72 -12.41
N TYR A 166 -8.11 12.57 -11.95
CA TYR A 166 -7.40 11.66 -11.07
C TYR A 166 -7.00 10.40 -11.85
N ALA A 167 -5.73 10.31 -12.22
CA ALA A 167 -5.26 9.22 -13.08
C ALA A 167 -5.27 7.86 -12.32
N PRO A 168 -5.57 6.74 -12.99
CA PRO A 168 -5.41 5.42 -12.36
C PRO A 168 -3.98 5.21 -11.84
N PRO A 169 -3.78 4.67 -10.62
CA PRO A 169 -2.45 4.43 -10.03
C PRO A 169 -1.77 3.20 -10.65
N ARG A 170 -1.51 3.23 -11.96
CA ARG A 170 -0.85 2.14 -12.68
C ARG A 170 0.58 1.95 -12.17
N VAL A 171 0.95 0.71 -11.88
CA VAL A 171 2.34 0.34 -11.64
C VAL A 171 3.08 0.35 -12.97
N VAL A 172 4.01 1.27 -13.12
CA VAL A 172 4.91 1.31 -14.28
C VAL A 172 6.27 0.80 -13.84
N ILE A 173 6.56 -0.45 -14.17
CA ILE A 173 7.89 -1.03 -13.96
C ILE A 173 8.78 -0.59 -15.13
N THR A 174 9.64 0.40 -14.90
CA THR A 174 10.54 0.97 -15.91
C THR A 174 11.86 0.21 -16.06
N ARG A 175 12.10 -0.80 -15.21
CA ARG A 175 13.33 -1.60 -15.18
C ARG A 175 13.01 -3.08 -15.25
N GLU A 176 13.73 -3.83 -16.07
CA GLU A 176 13.66 -5.29 -16.02
C GLU A 176 14.19 -5.78 -14.66
N PRO A 177 13.46 -6.64 -13.95
CA PRO A 177 13.98 -7.31 -12.76
C PRO A 177 15.26 -8.06 -13.10
N ARG A 178 16.31 -7.85 -12.31
CA ARG A 178 17.60 -8.54 -12.47
C ARG A 178 17.97 -9.17 -11.14
N VAL A 179 18.50 -10.38 -11.22
CA VAL A 179 19.10 -11.08 -10.09
C VAL A 179 20.59 -10.80 -10.12
N GLU A 180 21.12 -10.25 -9.04
CA GLU A 180 22.53 -9.90 -8.94
C GLU A 180 23.32 -11.04 -8.28
N THR A 181 24.52 -11.31 -8.77
CA THR A 181 25.47 -12.18 -8.06
C THR A 181 26.30 -11.34 -7.09
N VAL A 182 26.33 -11.74 -5.82
CA VAL A 182 26.97 -10.99 -4.73
C VAL A 182 28.17 -11.76 -4.21
N SER A 183 29.37 -11.28 -4.50
CA SER A 183 30.59 -11.89 -3.97
C SER A 183 30.70 -11.69 -2.46
N LEU A 184 30.91 -12.79 -1.74
CA LEU A 184 31.20 -12.80 -0.30
C LEU A 184 32.70 -12.97 0.01
N ALA A 185 33.56 -13.02 -1.01
CA ALA A 185 35.02 -13.08 -0.85
C ALA A 185 35.57 -11.70 -0.45
N LEU A 186 35.11 -11.21 0.69
CA LEU A 186 35.31 -9.89 1.24
C LEU A 186 35.95 -10.00 2.63
N ASP A 187 36.65 -8.94 3.04
CA ASP A 187 37.12 -8.80 4.42
C ASP A 187 35.97 -8.45 5.37
N ASP A 188 36.22 -8.56 6.68
CA ASP A 188 35.20 -8.35 7.71
C ASP A 188 34.55 -6.95 7.63
N PRO A 189 35.31 -5.84 7.47
CA PRO A 189 34.71 -4.52 7.28
C PRO A 189 33.81 -4.45 6.04
N ALA A 190 34.17 -5.09 4.93
CA ALA A 190 33.35 -5.12 3.73
C ALA A 190 32.11 -6.00 3.87
N LEU A 191 32.17 -7.12 4.60
CA LEU A 191 31.00 -7.94 4.91
C LEU A 191 29.99 -7.18 5.79
N VAL A 192 30.46 -6.48 6.81
CA VAL A 192 29.59 -5.64 7.65
C VAL A 192 28.96 -4.52 6.83
N ARG A 193 29.74 -3.87 5.96
CA ARG A 193 29.23 -2.83 5.07
C ARG A 193 28.18 -3.37 4.09
N LEU A 194 28.43 -4.53 3.47
CA LEU A 194 27.48 -5.20 2.58
C LEU A 194 26.15 -5.50 3.30
N SER A 195 26.21 -6.07 4.51
CA SER A 195 25.03 -6.34 5.34
C SER A 195 24.23 -5.05 5.63
N LYS A 196 24.91 -3.95 5.95
CA LYS A 196 24.28 -2.65 6.20
C LYS A 196 23.66 -2.03 4.94
N GLU A 197 24.41 -1.96 3.84
CA GLU A 197 23.97 -1.33 2.59
C GLU A 197 22.75 -2.06 1.99
N ARG A 198 22.70 -3.39 2.13
CA ARG A 198 21.57 -4.21 1.67
C ARG A 198 20.52 -4.48 2.75
N SER A 199 20.65 -3.86 3.92
CA SER A 199 19.70 -4.02 5.04
C SER A 199 19.44 -5.49 5.42
N LEU A 200 20.47 -6.34 5.34
CA LEU A 200 20.38 -7.77 5.65
C LEU A 200 20.29 -8.04 7.15
N ALA A 201 20.74 -7.11 7.99
CA ALA A 201 20.80 -7.24 9.45
C ALA A 201 21.52 -8.51 9.94
N LEU A 202 22.42 -9.07 9.12
CA LEU A 202 23.25 -10.22 9.46
C LEU A 202 24.47 -9.76 10.28
N SER A 203 24.73 -10.47 11.37
CA SER A 203 25.96 -10.33 12.15
C SER A 203 27.18 -10.79 11.35
N LEU A 204 28.39 -10.38 11.78
CA LEU A 204 29.63 -10.81 11.12
C LEU A 204 29.78 -12.34 11.13
N ALA A 205 29.41 -13.00 12.23
CA ALA A 205 29.45 -14.45 12.35
C ALA A 205 28.53 -15.14 11.34
N GLU A 206 27.33 -14.60 11.11
CA GLU A 206 26.40 -15.13 10.11
C GLU A 206 26.91 -14.87 8.69
N MET A 207 27.48 -13.70 8.43
CA MET A 207 28.12 -13.39 7.14
C MET A 207 29.28 -14.35 6.84
N HIS A 208 30.08 -14.70 7.85
CA HIS A 208 31.14 -15.72 7.72
C HIS A 208 30.54 -17.09 7.44
N ALA A 209 29.52 -17.53 8.19
CA ALA A 209 28.89 -18.82 7.98
C ALA A 209 28.32 -18.97 6.55
N ILE A 210 27.67 -17.91 6.04
CA ILE A 210 27.14 -17.88 4.68
C ILE A 210 28.29 -17.88 3.65
N ARG A 211 29.32 -17.04 3.84
CA ARG A 211 30.50 -17.01 2.96
C ARG A 211 31.13 -18.39 2.85
N ASP A 212 31.39 -19.02 3.99
CA ASP A 212 32.10 -20.29 4.07
C ASP A 212 31.25 -21.43 3.47
N TYR A 213 29.91 -21.38 3.63
CA TYR A 213 28.99 -22.28 2.92
C TYR A 213 29.14 -22.17 1.39
N PHE A 214 29.07 -20.96 0.84
CA PHE A 214 29.19 -20.76 -0.61
C PHE A 214 30.61 -21.01 -1.15
N ALA A 215 31.64 -20.91 -0.31
CA ALA A 215 33.02 -21.23 -0.67
C ALA A 215 33.31 -22.74 -0.69
N GLY A 216 32.43 -23.59 -0.16
CA GLY A 216 32.67 -25.04 -0.07
C GLY A 216 32.60 -25.75 -1.43
N ASP A 217 33.58 -26.62 -1.72
CA ASP A 217 33.72 -27.34 -2.99
C ASP A 217 32.45 -28.09 -3.41
N ALA A 218 31.77 -28.75 -2.46
CA ALA A 218 30.52 -29.48 -2.73
C ALA A 218 29.37 -28.54 -3.15
N VAL A 219 29.29 -27.35 -2.54
CA VAL A 219 28.29 -26.33 -2.88
C VAL A 219 28.60 -25.75 -4.25
N LEU A 220 29.85 -25.42 -4.53
CA LEU A 220 30.31 -24.94 -5.84
C LEU A 220 29.99 -25.95 -6.95
N ALA A 221 30.35 -27.23 -6.77
CA ALA A 221 30.07 -28.28 -7.73
C ALA A 221 28.56 -28.43 -8.01
N ARG A 222 27.72 -28.39 -6.96
CA ARG A 222 26.26 -28.45 -7.11
C ARG A 222 25.72 -27.25 -7.89
N ARG A 223 26.19 -26.04 -7.59
CA ARG A 223 25.76 -24.79 -8.25
C ARG A 223 26.13 -24.81 -9.73
N THR A 224 27.37 -25.16 -10.06
CA THR A 224 27.81 -25.30 -11.45
C THR A 224 27.00 -26.36 -12.20
N GLY A 225 26.68 -27.49 -11.56
CA GLY A 225 25.88 -28.57 -12.16
C GLY A 225 24.46 -28.15 -12.57
N VAL A 226 23.91 -27.08 -11.99
CA VAL A 226 22.59 -26.53 -12.34
C VAL A 226 22.66 -25.14 -13.01
N GLY A 227 23.86 -24.70 -13.41
CA GLY A 227 24.06 -23.43 -14.11
C GLY A 227 23.98 -22.17 -13.22
N LEU A 228 24.15 -22.30 -11.90
CA LEU A 228 24.19 -21.17 -10.97
C LEU A 228 25.61 -20.59 -10.83
N PRO A 229 25.74 -19.28 -10.52
CA PRO A 229 27.03 -18.65 -10.25
C PRO A 229 27.68 -19.22 -8.98
N SER A 230 29.01 -19.11 -8.86
CA SER A 230 29.76 -19.59 -7.69
C SER A 230 29.35 -18.87 -6.39
N HIS A 231 29.16 -17.56 -6.48
CA HIS A 231 28.69 -16.71 -5.39
C HIS A 231 27.16 -16.74 -5.27
N PRO A 232 26.60 -16.42 -4.09
CA PRO A 232 25.15 -16.31 -3.93
C PRO A 232 24.57 -15.21 -4.80
N THR A 233 23.30 -15.38 -5.13
CA THR A 233 22.47 -14.29 -5.62
C THR A 233 22.03 -13.39 -4.48
N ASP A 234 21.65 -12.16 -4.80
CA ASP A 234 20.97 -11.25 -3.87
C ASP A 234 19.73 -11.89 -3.23
N ALA A 235 18.88 -12.56 -4.03
CA ALA A 235 17.72 -13.29 -3.53
C ALA A 235 18.09 -14.39 -2.52
N GLU A 236 19.16 -15.16 -2.77
CA GLU A 236 19.64 -16.18 -1.83
C GLU A 236 20.14 -15.55 -0.51
N LEU A 237 20.84 -14.40 -0.58
CA LEU A 237 21.27 -13.67 0.61
C LEU A 237 20.09 -13.14 1.43
N GLU A 238 19.07 -12.59 0.75
CA GLU A 238 17.86 -12.12 1.43
C GLU A 238 17.10 -13.26 2.11
N VAL A 239 17.07 -14.47 1.53
CA VAL A 239 16.48 -15.64 2.19
C VAL A 239 17.19 -15.95 3.51
N PHE A 240 18.53 -15.93 3.55
CA PHE A 240 19.26 -16.09 4.81
C PHE A 240 18.96 -14.97 5.80
N ALA A 241 19.01 -13.71 5.35
CA ALA A 241 18.73 -12.54 6.18
C ALA A 241 17.35 -12.62 6.86
N GLN A 242 16.32 -13.00 6.10
CA GLN A 242 14.96 -13.12 6.63
C GLN A 242 14.82 -14.32 7.59
N THR A 243 15.24 -15.50 7.15
CA THR A 243 15.04 -16.74 7.92
C THR A 243 15.90 -16.81 9.18
N TRP A 244 17.06 -16.17 9.17
CA TRP A 244 17.95 -16.09 10.34
C TRP A 244 17.73 -14.81 11.14
N SER A 245 16.71 -14.00 10.86
CA SER A 245 16.38 -12.86 11.71
C SER A 245 15.95 -13.32 13.11
N GLU A 246 16.03 -12.43 14.11
CA GLU A 246 15.52 -12.72 15.45
C GLU A 246 14.03 -13.08 15.42
N HIS A 247 13.24 -12.35 14.63
CA HIS A 247 11.80 -12.57 14.50
C HIS A 247 11.45 -13.96 13.96
N CYS A 248 12.28 -14.54 13.09
CA CYS A 248 12.02 -15.88 12.52
C CYS A 248 12.64 -17.01 13.34
N SER A 249 13.89 -16.83 13.79
CA SER A 249 14.67 -17.87 14.46
C SER A 249 14.46 -17.89 15.98
N HIS A 250 13.91 -16.82 16.56
CA HIS A 250 13.72 -16.64 18.01
C HIS A 250 15.01 -16.91 18.78
N LYS A 251 16.14 -16.28 18.39
CA LYS A 251 17.46 -16.61 18.94
C LYS A 251 17.54 -16.29 20.42
N ILE A 252 16.86 -15.24 20.90
CA ILE A 252 16.80 -14.91 22.33
C ILE A 252 16.13 -16.04 23.12
N PHE A 253 15.03 -16.59 22.59
CA PHE A 253 14.32 -17.67 23.28
C PHE A 253 15.09 -18.99 23.22
N ASN A 254 15.85 -19.24 22.16
CA ASN A 254 16.73 -20.39 22.04
C ASN A 254 18.13 -20.17 22.68
N ALA A 255 18.38 -19.02 23.29
CA ALA A 255 19.68 -18.70 23.84
C ALA A 255 19.94 -19.44 25.15
N GLN A 256 21.22 -19.74 25.39
CA GLN A 256 21.69 -20.13 26.70
C GLN A 256 21.77 -18.88 27.61
N VAL A 257 20.92 -18.82 28.63
CA VAL A 257 20.83 -17.69 29.56
C VAL A 257 21.51 -18.03 30.87
N THR A 258 22.55 -17.27 31.24
CA THR A 258 23.14 -17.32 32.59
C THR A 258 22.40 -16.32 33.48
N TYR A 259 21.60 -16.81 34.41
CA TYR A 259 20.78 -16.00 35.32
C TYR A 259 21.33 -16.02 36.75
N ARG A 260 21.35 -14.86 37.41
CA ARG A 260 21.68 -14.74 38.83
C ARG A 260 20.62 -13.89 39.54
N GLU A 261 19.89 -14.49 40.47
CA GLU A 261 18.81 -13.82 41.21
C GLU A 261 19.31 -12.65 42.06
N SER A 262 20.43 -12.82 42.77
CA SER A 262 21.04 -11.78 43.59
C SER A 262 22.56 -11.96 43.72
N PRO A 263 23.32 -10.88 44.01
CA PRO A 263 24.75 -10.98 44.27
C PRO A 263 25.03 -11.99 45.40
N GLY A 264 25.88 -12.98 45.14
CA GLY A 264 26.26 -14.02 46.09
C GLY A 264 25.50 -15.36 45.96
N LYS A 265 24.43 -15.44 45.16
CA LYS A 265 23.84 -16.74 44.77
C LYS A 265 24.53 -17.30 43.53
N GLU A 266 24.71 -18.61 43.46
CA GLU A 266 25.30 -19.27 42.28
C GLU A 266 24.45 -19.02 41.02
N PRO A 267 25.07 -18.75 39.86
CA PRO A 267 24.37 -18.61 38.60
C PRO A 267 23.65 -19.91 38.22
N GLN A 268 22.49 -19.76 37.62
CA GLN A 268 21.75 -20.83 36.97
C GLN A 268 21.92 -20.67 35.45
N VAL A 269 22.09 -21.79 34.75
CA VAL A 269 22.17 -21.81 33.30
C VAL A 269 20.87 -22.39 32.76
N ILE A 270 20.15 -21.58 31.97
CA ILE A 270 18.91 -21.95 31.30
C ILE A 270 19.27 -22.19 29.83
N ALA A 271 19.02 -23.40 29.31
CA ALA A 271 19.45 -23.77 27.96
C ALA A 271 18.53 -23.20 26.86
N SER A 272 17.28 -22.89 27.19
CA SER A 272 16.26 -22.29 26.32
C SER A 272 15.11 -21.76 27.19
N LEU A 273 14.41 -20.73 26.72
CA LEU A 273 13.17 -20.23 27.32
C LEU A 273 11.92 -20.91 26.74
N PHE A 274 12.07 -21.70 25.68
CA PHE A 274 11.00 -22.59 25.22
C PHE A 274 10.93 -23.84 26.11
N ASP A 275 9.71 -24.28 26.36
CA ASP A 275 9.44 -25.60 26.94
C ASP A 275 9.59 -26.64 25.82
N THR A 276 10.83 -27.12 25.63
CA THR A 276 11.17 -28.14 24.62
C THR A 276 11.43 -29.49 25.26
#